data_AF-A0A9P9WLR1-F1
#
_entry.id   AF-A0A9P9WLR1-F1
#
_cell.length_a   1.000
_cell.length_b   1.000
_cell.length_c   1.000
_cell.angle_alpha   90.00
_cell.angle_beta   90.00
_cell.angle_gamma   90.00
#
_symmetry.space_group_name_H-M   'P 1'
#
loop_
_entity.id
_entity.type
_entity.pdbx_description
1 polymer ?
#
loop_
_entity_poly.entity_id
_entity_poly.type
_entity_poly.pdbx_seq_one_letter_code
_entity_poly.pdbx_strand_id
1 'polypeptide(L)'
;MPLSVTLPRINDRLSTVSIDISRDEAKQRDNQFNLVDRIHEAETQSLKANLQPAHTFSVSLEPDEFTEEKYAIFENYQRVVHHESPSDITRDGFKRFLCDSPLRRQLFRAPDGTERPLGSFHQCYRLDGKLVAVGVLDLLPHCVSAKYFLYHESIHRFQAGKLGALYEIALAEEKGYGWWYSGFYIHTCPKMRYKIDFKPQYVLDPDRHVWTALDKETLKLFDEKGYLHLSEASSEDSAVSSRNDSSMLDVSGEAAESLSEEKDDDDDDDDGDDDEDEDDDDDLPLLRSNMPGLPSMDLIQQAPLDIIPVRLTQGFISAGDLFDWDNEEVDDPKTAKGMVAELVAAVGLELMLQWALDFRKS
;
A
#
# COMPACT_ATOMS: atom_id res chain seq x y z
N MET A 1 24.37 27.72 -19.95
CA MET A 1 25.53 27.45 -19.09
C MET A 1 25.24 26.17 -18.33
N PRO A 2 26.09 25.13 -18.37
CA PRO A 2 25.79 23.89 -17.68
C PRO A 2 26.14 24.03 -16.20
N LEU A 3 25.15 23.82 -15.33
CA LEU A 3 25.33 23.67 -13.89
C LEU A 3 25.48 22.17 -13.59
N SER A 4 26.69 21.81 -13.17
CA SER A 4 27.01 20.55 -12.51
C SER A 4 26.44 20.58 -11.10
N VAL A 5 25.63 19.59 -10.72
CA VAL A 5 25.29 19.33 -9.33
C VAL A 5 26.14 18.15 -8.89
N THR A 6 27.07 18.43 -7.99
CA THR A 6 27.89 17.42 -7.32
C THR A 6 27.09 16.97 -6.10
N LEU A 7 26.68 15.70 -6.06
CA LEU A 7 26.11 15.12 -4.84
C LEU A 7 27.16 15.12 -3.73
N PRO A 8 26.80 15.38 -2.46
CA PRO A 8 27.75 15.35 -1.37
C PRO A 8 28.37 13.95 -1.28
N ARG A 9 29.70 13.90 -1.21
CA ARG A 9 30.41 12.70 -0.76
C ARG A 9 30.01 12.49 0.70
N ILE A 10 29.20 11.48 0.97
CA ILE A 10 29.05 10.90 2.31
C ILE A 10 30.45 10.50 2.75
N ASN A 11 31.03 11.32 3.62
CA ASN A 11 32.37 11.15 4.14
C ASN A 11 32.28 10.71 5.58
N ASP A 12 31.61 9.58 5.80
CA ASP A 12 31.83 8.76 6.98
C ASP A 12 32.39 7.43 6.52
N ARG A 13 33.57 7.11 7.05
CA ARG A 13 34.24 5.83 6.81
C ARG A 13 33.45 4.73 7.52
N LEU A 14 32.35 4.29 6.93
CA LEU A 14 32.00 2.88 7.00
C LEU A 14 33.16 2.16 6.30
N SER A 15 33.89 1.32 7.04
CA SER A 15 34.91 0.46 6.46
C SER A 15 34.25 -0.35 5.35
N THR A 16 34.42 0.08 4.10
CA THR A 16 33.98 -0.66 2.93
C THR A 16 34.58 -2.04 3.05
N VAL A 17 33.72 -3.04 3.19
CA VAL A 17 34.08 -4.44 2.98
C VAL A 17 34.72 -4.48 1.60
N SER A 18 36.04 -4.61 1.54
CA SER A 18 36.77 -4.74 0.29
C SER A 18 36.41 -6.10 -0.30
N ILE A 19 35.34 -6.13 -1.08
CA ILE A 19 35.01 -7.26 -1.93
C ILE A 19 36.11 -7.29 -3.00
N ASP A 20 36.96 -8.32 -3.02
CA ASP A 20 38.01 -8.51 -4.04
C ASP A 20 37.39 -8.77 -5.42
N ILE A 21 36.79 -7.75 -6.03
CA ILE A 21 36.27 -7.77 -7.39
C ILE A 21 37.38 -7.34 -8.35
N SER A 22 37.38 -7.91 -9.55
CA SER A 22 38.30 -7.51 -10.60
C SER A 22 38.17 -6.00 -10.91
N ARG A 23 39.20 -5.42 -11.50
CA ARG A 23 39.20 -3.99 -11.84
C ARG A 23 38.05 -3.59 -12.77
N ASP A 24 37.64 -4.50 -13.64
CA ASP A 24 36.52 -4.30 -14.57
C ASP A 24 35.16 -4.43 -13.85
N GLU A 25 35.02 -5.38 -12.93
CA GLU A 25 33.83 -5.51 -12.07
C GLU A 25 33.69 -4.31 -11.12
N ALA A 26 34.78 -3.81 -10.53
CA ALA A 26 34.78 -2.58 -9.73
C ALA A 26 34.33 -1.37 -10.55
N LYS A 27 34.84 -1.26 -11.78
CA LYS A 27 34.48 -0.17 -12.69
C LYS A 27 33.02 -0.27 -13.13
N GLN A 28 32.49 -1.47 -13.36
CA GLN A 28 31.08 -1.66 -13.69
C GLN A 28 30.20 -1.33 -12.49
N ARG A 29 30.56 -1.81 -11.30
CA ARG A 29 29.90 -1.54 -10.01
C ARG A 29 29.82 -0.05 -9.67
N ASP A 30 30.86 0.71 -9.99
CA ASP A 30 30.89 2.17 -9.77
C ASP A 30 30.05 2.95 -10.80
N ASN A 31 29.80 2.37 -11.98
CA ASN A 31 29.12 3.06 -13.08
C ASN A 31 27.68 2.59 -13.32
N GLN A 32 27.27 1.43 -12.79
CA GLN A 32 25.94 0.85 -12.96
C GLN A 32 25.41 0.35 -11.62
N PHE A 33 24.25 0.85 -11.23
CA PHE A 33 23.51 0.37 -10.06
C PHE A 33 22.56 -0.75 -10.49
N ASN A 34 22.66 -1.91 -9.83
CA ASN A 34 21.74 -3.03 -9.97
C ASN A 34 21.15 -3.32 -8.58
N LEU A 35 19.83 -3.16 -8.42
CA LEU A 35 19.20 -3.29 -7.10
C LEU A 35 19.39 -4.68 -6.48
N VAL A 36 19.13 -5.73 -7.27
CA VAL A 36 19.22 -7.13 -6.83
C VAL A 36 20.64 -7.45 -6.32
N ASP A 37 21.67 -7.13 -7.10
CA ASP A 37 23.05 -7.36 -6.69
C ASP A 37 23.36 -6.62 -5.39
N ARG A 38 22.94 -5.35 -5.28
CA ARG A 38 23.24 -4.49 -4.14
C ARG A 38 22.54 -4.92 -2.86
N ILE A 39 21.28 -5.35 -2.95
CA ILE A 39 20.52 -5.73 -1.77
C ILE A 39 21.06 -7.04 -1.18
N HIS A 40 21.54 -7.97 -2.03
CA HIS A 40 22.10 -9.24 -1.55
C HIS A 40 23.57 -9.16 -1.13
N GLU A 41 24.32 -8.08 -1.43
CA GLU A 41 25.75 -7.93 -1.08
C GLU A 41 26.02 -8.12 0.43
N ALA A 42 25.10 -7.70 1.30
CA ALA A 42 25.25 -7.77 2.75
C ALA A 42 24.83 -9.12 3.35
N GLU A 43 24.18 -9.98 2.56
CA GLU A 43 23.69 -11.27 3.05
C GLU A 43 24.82 -12.28 3.21
N THR A 44 24.74 -13.05 4.28
CA THR A 44 25.74 -14.05 4.66
C THR A 44 26.03 -15.05 3.53
N GLN A 45 25.01 -15.42 2.75
CA GLN A 45 25.13 -16.35 1.62
C GLN A 45 25.88 -15.78 0.41
N SER A 46 25.90 -14.45 0.28
CA SER A 46 26.58 -13.72 -0.80
C SER A 46 28.02 -13.34 -0.44
N LEU A 47 28.39 -13.45 0.84
CA LEU A 47 29.74 -13.14 1.31
C LEU A 47 30.74 -14.20 0.85
N LYS A 48 31.92 -13.73 0.43
CA LYS A 48 33.05 -14.62 0.12
C LYS A 48 33.52 -15.34 1.39
N ALA A 49 33.91 -16.60 1.26
CA ALA A 49 34.28 -17.46 2.38
C ALA A 49 35.45 -16.96 3.27
N ASN A 50 36.25 -16.01 2.77
CA ASN A 50 37.37 -15.40 3.49
C ASN A 50 37.00 -14.12 4.26
N LEU A 51 35.78 -13.60 4.11
CA LEU A 51 35.28 -12.46 4.87
C LEU A 51 34.66 -12.94 6.19
N GLN A 52 35.09 -12.35 7.30
CA GLN A 52 34.44 -12.53 8.60
C GLN A 52 33.75 -11.23 8.99
N PRO A 53 32.46 -11.05 8.66
CA PRO A 53 31.72 -9.86 9.04
C PRO A 53 31.53 -9.83 10.57
N ALA A 54 31.38 -8.64 11.14
CA ALA A 54 31.07 -8.49 12.56
C ALA A 54 29.69 -9.06 12.94
N HIS A 55 28.77 -9.05 11.98
CA HIS A 55 27.41 -9.55 12.12
C HIS A 55 27.02 -10.40 10.91
N THR A 56 26.10 -11.36 11.09
CA THR A 56 25.51 -12.13 10.00
C THR A 56 24.11 -11.63 9.70
N PHE A 57 23.83 -11.36 8.43
CA PHE A 57 22.49 -10.96 7.99
C PHE A 57 21.94 -11.98 7.01
N SER A 58 20.65 -12.28 7.11
CA SER A 58 19.96 -13.21 6.20
C SER A 58 18.49 -12.84 6.06
N VAL A 59 17.97 -12.98 4.84
CA VAL A 59 16.54 -12.78 4.53
C VAL A 59 15.97 -14.09 4.00
N SER A 60 14.82 -14.50 4.52
CA SER A 60 14.14 -15.73 4.08
C SER A 60 12.66 -15.51 3.88
N LEU A 61 12.09 -16.10 2.82
CA LEU A 61 10.66 -16.14 2.62
C LEU A 61 10.08 -17.38 3.32
N GLU A 62 9.21 -17.17 4.29
CA GLU A 62 8.60 -18.21 5.13
C GLU A 62 7.07 -18.20 5.00
N PRO A 63 6.39 -19.31 5.33
CA PRO A 63 4.93 -19.29 5.52
C PRO A 63 4.47 -18.18 6.47
N ASP A 64 3.28 -17.66 6.20
CA ASP A 64 2.50 -16.75 7.03
C ASP A 64 1.94 -17.44 8.30
N GLU A 65 2.69 -18.37 8.87
CA GLU A 65 2.28 -19.15 10.04
C GLU A 65 2.75 -18.50 11.33
N PHE A 66 1.97 -18.68 12.39
CA PHE A 66 2.31 -18.25 13.73
C PHE A 66 3.57 -18.94 14.23
N THR A 67 4.50 -18.13 14.73
CA THR A 67 5.60 -18.59 15.58
C THR A 67 5.76 -17.61 16.74
N GLU A 68 6.27 -18.09 17.88
CA GLU A 68 6.57 -17.22 19.01
C GLU A 68 7.64 -16.17 18.64
N GLU A 69 8.57 -16.51 17.72
CA GLU A 69 9.59 -15.59 17.23
C GLU A 69 8.97 -14.41 16.45
N LYS A 70 8.02 -14.69 15.53
CA LYS A 70 7.31 -13.65 14.76
C LYS A 70 6.38 -12.83 15.65
N TYR A 71 5.71 -13.48 16.61
CA TYR A 71 4.88 -12.80 17.59
C TYR A 71 5.69 -11.82 18.45
N ALA A 72 6.92 -12.16 18.85
CA ALA A 72 7.77 -11.25 19.62
C ALA A 72 8.12 -9.97 18.85
N ILE A 73 8.27 -10.04 17.52
CA ILE A 73 8.46 -8.85 16.69
C ILE A 73 7.19 -8.00 16.65
N PHE A 74 6.04 -8.64 16.43
CA PHE A 74 4.75 -7.97 16.46
C PHE A 74 4.48 -7.29 17.80
N GLU A 75 4.66 -7.98 18.93
CA GLU A 75 4.45 -7.39 20.25
C GLU A 75 5.36 -6.20 20.49
N ASN A 76 6.65 -6.32 20.17
CA ASN A 76 7.56 -5.20 20.29
C ASN A 76 7.08 -4.02 19.43
N TYR A 77 6.70 -4.29 18.19
CA TYR A 77 6.27 -3.26 17.24
C TYR A 77 5.00 -2.55 17.71
N GLN A 78 3.95 -3.29 18.09
CA GLN A 78 2.71 -2.71 18.61
C GLN A 78 2.95 -1.86 19.86
N ARG A 79 3.80 -2.32 20.79
CA ARG A 79 4.09 -1.59 22.02
C ARG A 79 4.95 -0.34 21.80
N VAL A 80 5.96 -0.42 20.91
CA VAL A 80 6.95 0.66 20.74
C VAL A 80 6.50 1.68 19.71
N VAL A 81 5.92 1.24 18.60
CA VAL A 81 5.55 2.09 17.46
C VAL A 81 4.08 2.51 17.52
N HIS A 82 3.19 1.62 17.98
CA HIS A 82 1.75 1.91 18.09
C HIS A 82 1.28 2.19 19.52
N HIS A 83 2.20 2.14 20.51
CA HIS A 83 1.90 2.39 21.92
C HIS A 83 0.73 1.57 22.51
N GLU A 84 0.39 0.43 21.91
CA GLU A 84 -0.72 -0.41 22.36
C GLU A 84 -0.45 -1.01 23.76
N SER A 85 -1.54 -1.22 24.50
CA SER A 85 -1.44 -1.83 25.83
C SER A 85 -1.09 -3.33 25.73
N PRO A 86 -0.31 -3.88 26.68
CA PRO A 86 0.02 -5.32 26.66
C PRO A 86 -1.19 -6.27 26.70
N SER A 87 -2.36 -5.79 27.13
CA SER A 87 -3.60 -6.57 27.13
C SER A 87 -4.22 -6.71 25.74
N ASP A 88 -3.98 -5.74 24.84
CA ASP A 88 -4.56 -5.71 23.49
C ASP A 88 -3.69 -6.48 22.49
N ILE A 89 -2.38 -6.54 22.78
CA ILE A 89 -1.41 -7.29 21.99
C ILE A 89 -1.49 -8.78 22.33
N THR A 90 -2.30 -9.52 21.56
CA THR A 90 -2.55 -10.94 21.81
C THR A 90 -2.08 -11.84 20.67
N ARG A 91 -1.74 -13.10 21.00
CA ARG A 91 -1.38 -14.12 20.00
C ARG A 91 -2.49 -14.40 19.00
N ASP A 92 -3.74 -14.37 19.45
CA ASP A 92 -4.89 -14.61 18.58
C ASP A 92 -5.16 -13.38 17.70
N GLY A 93 -4.94 -12.16 18.20
CA GLY A 93 -4.86 -10.94 17.40
C GLY A 93 -3.83 -11.07 16.27
N PHE A 94 -2.59 -11.47 16.59
CA PHE A 94 -1.55 -11.73 15.58
C PHE A 94 -1.99 -12.73 14.52
N LYS A 95 -2.54 -13.89 14.93
CA LYS A 95 -2.98 -14.92 13.98
C LYS A 95 -4.07 -14.40 13.05
N ARG A 96 -5.09 -13.74 13.61
CA ARG A 96 -6.20 -13.17 12.84
C ARG A 96 -5.71 -12.10 11.87
N PHE A 97 -4.78 -11.26 12.32
CA PHE A 97 -4.34 -10.10 11.54
C PHE A 97 -3.31 -10.46 10.46
N LEU A 98 -2.37 -11.37 10.76
CA LEU A 98 -1.19 -11.61 9.92
C LEU A 98 -1.06 -13.04 9.38
N CYS A 99 -1.84 -14.00 9.89
CA CYS A 99 -1.78 -15.41 9.44
C CYS A 99 -3.05 -15.88 8.74
N ASP A 100 -4.18 -15.21 8.94
CA ASP A 100 -5.47 -15.62 8.39
C ASP A 100 -5.68 -15.03 6.99
N SER A 101 -4.98 -15.59 6.01
CA SER A 101 -5.09 -15.17 4.62
C SER A 101 -6.10 -16.00 3.82
N PRO A 102 -6.98 -15.36 3.01
CA PRO A 102 -7.83 -16.09 2.07
C PRO A 102 -7.05 -16.64 0.85
N LEU A 103 -5.80 -16.21 0.65
CA LEU A 103 -5.00 -16.61 -0.50
C LEU A 103 -4.40 -18.00 -0.31
N ARG A 104 -4.71 -18.90 -1.24
CA ARG A 104 -4.15 -20.25 -1.24
C ARG A 104 -2.72 -20.26 -1.75
N ARG A 105 -1.80 -20.80 -0.95
CA ARG A 105 -0.43 -21.04 -1.38
C ARG A 105 -0.36 -22.07 -2.51
N GLN A 106 0.22 -21.69 -3.64
CA GLN A 106 0.35 -22.57 -4.82
C GLN A 106 1.54 -22.16 -5.69
N LEU A 107 1.97 -23.03 -6.62
CA LEU A 107 2.95 -22.66 -7.64
C LEU A 107 2.24 -22.15 -8.89
N PHE A 108 2.59 -20.95 -9.31
CA PHE A 108 2.17 -20.40 -10.60
C PHE A 108 3.26 -20.61 -11.63
N ARG A 109 2.88 -21.17 -12.79
CA ARG A 109 3.75 -21.33 -13.93
C ARG A 109 3.43 -20.26 -14.96
N ALA A 110 4.36 -19.36 -15.17
CA ALA A 110 4.25 -18.30 -16.15
C ALA A 110 4.38 -18.86 -17.59
N PRO A 111 3.92 -18.12 -18.62
CA PRO A 111 4.01 -18.57 -20.02
C PRO A 111 5.43 -18.84 -20.52
N ASP A 112 6.44 -18.20 -19.92
CA ASP A 112 7.87 -18.40 -20.20
C ASP A 112 8.44 -19.68 -19.56
N GLY A 113 7.63 -20.41 -18.79
CA GLY A 113 8.02 -21.63 -18.08
C GLY A 113 8.57 -21.39 -16.67
N THR A 114 8.72 -20.13 -16.24
CA THR A 114 9.19 -19.79 -14.89
C THR A 114 8.12 -20.12 -13.85
N GLU A 115 8.53 -20.75 -12.75
CA GLU A 115 7.64 -21.03 -11.62
C GLU A 115 7.89 -20.06 -10.47
N ARG A 116 6.82 -19.56 -9.87
CA ARG A 116 6.86 -18.66 -8.71
C ARG A 116 5.76 -19.00 -7.70
N PRO A 117 6.03 -18.86 -6.39
CA PRO A 117 5.03 -19.13 -5.37
C PRO A 117 3.95 -18.04 -5.33
N LEU A 118 2.69 -18.42 -5.23
CA LEU A 118 1.58 -17.51 -4.91
C LEU A 118 1.10 -17.77 -3.49
N GLY A 119 0.39 -16.81 -2.93
CA GLY A 119 -0.19 -16.85 -1.58
C GLY A 119 0.48 -15.88 -0.63
N SER A 120 0.15 -15.99 0.65
CA SER A 120 0.68 -15.11 1.70
C SER A 120 1.92 -15.70 2.35
N PHE A 121 2.89 -14.84 2.64
CA PHE A 121 4.18 -15.20 3.19
C PHE A 121 4.70 -14.13 4.15
N HIS A 122 5.58 -14.56 5.05
CA HIS A 122 6.38 -13.69 5.90
C HIS A 122 7.83 -13.66 5.40
N GLN A 123 8.29 -12.52 4.92
CA GLN A 123 9.70 -12.28 4.64
C GLN A 123 10.41 -11.93 5.95
N CYS A 124 11.27 -12.82 6.42
CA CYS A 124 11.89 -12.77 7.74
C CYS A 124 13.34 -12.30 7.63
N TYR A 125 13.67 -11.25 8.37
CA TYR A 125 14.99 -10.63 8.38
C TYR A 125 15.72 -10.97 9.68
N ARG A 126 16.87 -11.64 9.57
CA ARG A 126 17.63 -12.08 10.73
C ARG A 126 19.00 -11.43 10.80
N LEU A 127 19.35 -10.94 11.99
CA LEU A 127 20.66 -10.41 12.34
C LEU A 127 21.25 -11.28 13.46
N ASP A 128 22.43 -11.85 13.23
CA ASP A 128 23.10 -12.80 14.14
C ASP A 128 22.19 -13.99 14.54
N GLY A 129 21.38 -14.44 13.57
CA GLY A 129 20.42 -15.52 13.77
C GLY A 129 19.16 -15.14 14.56
N LYS A 130 19.01 -13.89 15.00
CA LYS A 130 17.79 -13.39 15.65
C LYS A 130 16.89 -12.70 14.64
N LEU A 131 15.60 -13.02 14.62
CA LEU A 131 14.62 -12.25 13.86
C LEU A 131 14.57 -10.81 14.37
N VAL A 132 14.63 -9.85 13.44
CA VAL A 132 14.61 -8.42 13.74
C VAL A 132 13.57 -7.65 12.92
N ALA A 133 13.07 -8.22 11.82
CA ALA A 133 11.94 -7.68 11.09
C ALA A 133 11.16 -8.77 10.35
N VAL A 134 9.91 -8.48 10.03
CA VAL A 134 8.99 -9.32 9.27
C VAL A 134 8.22 -8.46 8.27
N GLY A 135 8.42 -8.69 6.97
CA GLY A 135 7.53 -8.20 5.92
C GLY A 135 6.39 -9.19 5.68
N VAL A 136 5.15 -8.71 5.65
CA VAL A 136 3.93 -9.50 5.42
C VAL A 136 3.49 -9.27 3.98
N LEU A 137 3.61 -10.30 3.15
CA LEU A 137 3.52 -10.18 1.70
C LEU A 137 2.43 -11.08 1.14
N ASP A 138 1.66 -10.55 0.18
CA ASP A 138 0.82 -11.34 -0.71
C ASP A 138 1.51 -11.46 -2.09
N LEU A 139 1.85 -12.68 -2.48
CA LEU A 139 2.45 -12.98 -3.78
C LEU A 139 1.36 -13.37 -4.77
N LEU A 140 1.16 -12.52 -5.78
CA LEU A 140 0.13 -12.64 -6.81
C LEU A 140 0.79 -12.86 -8.18
N PRO A 141 0.06 -13.31 -9.22
CA PRO A 141 0.67 -13.66 -10.50
C PRO A 141 1.59 -12.59 -11.09
N HIS A 142 1.25 -11.31 -10.88
CA HIS A 142 1.93 -10.16 -11.45
C HIS A 142 2.41 -9.13 -10.41
N CYS A 143 2.39 -9.45 -9.11
CA CYS A 143 2.92 -8.52 -8.13
C CYS A 143 3.33 -9.17 -6.80
N VAL A 144 4.28 -8.52 -6.14
CA VAL A 144 4.53 -8.63 -4.70
C VAL A 144 3.74 -7.51 -4.03
N SER A 145 2.73 -7.84 -3.24
CA SER A 145 1.94 -6.86 -2.48
C SER A 145 2.42 -6.80 -1.04
N ALA A 146 2.94 -5.64 -0.64
CA ALA A 146 3.40 -5.35 0.70
C ALA A 146 2.20 -4.93 1.57
N LYS A 147 1.85 -5.75 2.57
CA LYS A 147 0.73 -5.45 3.47
C LYS A 147 1.22 -4.69 4.70
N TYR A 148 2.15 -5.30 5.42
CA TYR A 148 2.67 -4.80 6.68
C TYR A 148 4.17 -5.06 6.77
N PHE A 149 4.88 -4.20 7.47
CA PHE A 149 6.29 -4.39 7.77
C PHE A 149 6.53 -4.09 9.25
N LEU A 150 6.89 -5.11 10.01
CA LEU A 150 7.11 -5.05 11.44
C LEU A 150 8.61 -5.15 11.71
N TYR A 151 9.11 -4.40 12.69
CA TYR A 151 10.51 -4.52 13.11
C TYR A 151 10.69 -4.35 14.61
N HIS A 152 11.77 -4.93 15.10
CA HIS A 152 12.20 -4.78 16.49
C HIS A 152 12.92 -3.43 16.67
N GLU A 153 12.72 -2.79 17.83
CA GLU A 153 13.30 -1.49 18.18
C GLU A 153 14.84 -1.44 18.03
N SER A 154 15.51 -2.59 18.16
CA SER A 154 16.96 -2.74 18.03
C SER A 154 17.51 -2.33 16.66
N ILE A 155 16.67 -2.28 15.63
CA ILE A 155 17.05 -1.86 14.27
C ILE A 155 16.40 -0.54 13.85
N HIS A 156 15.76 0.20 14.76
CA HIS A 156 15.03 1.43 14.46
C HIS A 156 15.87 2.44 13.66
N ARG A 157 17.11 2.66 14.09
CA ARG A 157 18.09 3.56 13.46
C ARG A 157 18.45 3.25 12.00
N PHE A 158 18.04 2.10 11.47
CA PHE A 158 18.41 1.63 10.13
C PHE A 158 17.31 1.83 9.07
N GLN A 159 16.24 2.55 9.40
CA GLN A 159 15.11 2.81 8.48
C GLN A 159 14.59 1.49 7.87
N ALA A 160 14.29 0.51 8.73
CA ALA A 160 14.01 -0.86 8.34
C ALA A 160 12.90 -0.99 7.28
N GLY A 161 11.89 -0.12 7.31
CA GLY A 161 10.82 -0.09 6.29
C GLY A 161 11.31 0.22 4.87
N LYS A 162 12.26 1.15 4.70
CA LYS A 162 12.87 1.43 3.38
C LYS A 162 13.72 0.24 2.90
N LEU A 163 14.46 -0.38 3.81
CA LEU A 163 15.22 -1.60 3.50
C LEU A 163 14.28 -2.73 3.07
N GLY A 164 13.17 -2.93 3.79
CA GLY A 164 12.12 -3.89 3.47
C GLY A 164 11.57 -3.70 2.07
N ALA A 165 11.18 -2.46 1.73
CA ALA A 165 10.71 -2.12 0.39
C ALA A 165 11.73 -2.47 -0.71
N LEU A 166 13.02 -2.21 -0.50
CA LEU A 166 14.06 -2.57 -1.47
C LEU A 166 14.19 -4.08 -1.67
N TYR A 167 14.10 -4.86 -0.59
CA TYR A 167 14.09 -6.33 -0.65
C TYR A 167 12.85 -6.88 -1.36
N GLU A 168 11.68 -6.28 -1.14
CA GLU A 168 10.43 -6.68 -1.78
C GLU A 168 10.41 -6.33 -3.27
N ILE A 169 10.96 -5.17 -3.66
CA ILE A 169 11.15 -4.79 -5.07
C ILE A 169 12.14 -5.76 -5.74
N ALA A 170 13.26 -6.08 -5.08
CA ALA A 170 14.20 -7.07 -5.59
C ALA A 170 13.53 -8.44 -5.76
N LEU A 171 12.75 -8.90 -4.77
CA LEU A 171 11.96 -10.13 -4.88
C LEU A 171 11.00 -10.09 -6.09
N ALA A 172 10.36 -8.95 -6.35
CA ALA A 172 9.47 -8.75 -7.49
C ALA A 172 10.20 -8.92 -8.83
N GLU A 173 11.41 -8.38 -8.93
CA GLU A 173 12.28 -8.48 -10.11
C GLU A 173 12.80 -9.92 -10.29
N GLU A 174 13.41 -10.50 -9.25
CA GLU A 174 14.06 -11.82 -9.30
C GLU A 174 13.10 -12.97 -9.64
N LYS A 175 11.87 -12.92 -9.10
CA LYS A 175 10.85 -13.93 -9.34
C LYS A 175 9.95 -13.60 -10.54
N GLY A 176 10.21 -12.46 -11.20
CA GLY A 176 9.51 -12.02 -12.40
C GLY A 176 8.05 -11.64 -12.18
N TYR A 177 7.66 -11.25 -10.96
CA TYR A 177 6.33 -10.72 -10.67
C TYR A 177 6.04 -9.48 -11.49
N GLY A 178 7.05 -8.63 -11.70
CA GLY A 178 6.97 -7.45 -12.57
C GLY A 178 6.54 -6.18 -11.85
N TRP A 179 5.79 -6.29 -10.76
CA TRP A 179 5.35 -5.14 -9.97
C TRP A 179 5.52 -5.36 -8.46
N TRP A 180 5.79 -4.27 -7.75
CA TRP A 180 5.71 -4.19 -6.29
C TRP A 180 4.59 -3.20 -5.93
N TYR A 181 3.65 -3.65 -5.10
CA TYR A 181 2.48 -2.89 -4.68
C TYR A 181 2.68 -2.52 -3.22
N SER A 182 2.93 -1.23 -2.95
CA SER A 182 3.19 -0.71 -1.62
C SER A 182 1.93 -0.36 -0.82
N GLY A 183 0.74 -0.74 -1.34
CA GLY A 183 -0.55 -0.39 -0.78
C GLY A 183 -1.02 1.01 -1.16
N PHE A 184 -1.94 1.56 -0.36
CA PHE A 184 -2.44 2.92 -0.58
C PHE A 184 -1.34 3.97 -0.46
N TYR A 185 -1.60 5.15 -1.03
CA TYR A 185 -0.77 6.33 -0.89
C TYR A 185 -1.65 7.54 -0.60
N ILE A 186 -1.50 8.11 0.59
CA ILE A 186 -2.16 9.35 1.01
C ILE A 186 -1.11 10.45 0.95
N HIS A 187 -1.25 11.38 0.01
CA HIS A 187 -0.22 12.36 -0.28
C HIS A 187 0.10 13.29 0.90
N THR A 188 -0.92 13.61 1.69
CA THR A 188 -0.81 14.46 2.89
C THR A 188 -0.23 13.74 4.11
N CYS A 189 -0.14 12.39 4.10
CA CYS A 189 0.37 11.62 5.23
C CYS A 189 1.90 11.57 5.23
N PRO A 190 2.60 12.15 6.23
CA PRO A 190 4.06 12.14 6.29
C PRO A 190 4.67 10.73 6.29
N LYS A 191 4.05 9.81 7.05
CA LYS A 191 4.46 8.39 7.16
C LYS A 191 4.46 7.66 5.81
N MET A 192 3.72 8.17 4.82
CA MET A 192 3.62 7.55 3.48
C MET A 192 4.50 8.23 2.42
N ARG A 193 5.10 9.40 2.72
CA ARG A 193 5.87 10.17 1.73
C ARG A 193 7.05 9.39 1.15
N TYR A 194 7.72 8.55 1.95
CA TYR A 194 8.85 7.74 1.48
C TYR A 194 8.50 6.85 0.28
N LYS A 195 7.22 6.48 0.12
CA LYS A 195 6.79 5.63 -0.99
C LYS A 195 7.12 6.30 -2.31
N ILE A 196 7.01 7.63 -2.46
CA ILE A 196 7.22 8.28 -3.77
C ILE A 196 8.66 8.26 -4.27
N ASP A 197 9.63 7.89 -3.42
CA ASP A 197 11.05 7.86 -3.77
C ASP A 197 11.43 6.66 -4.64
N PHE A 198 10.63 5.58 -4.62
CA PHE A 198 10.87 4.43 -5.49
C PHE A 198 10.36 4.72 -6.91
N LYS A 199 11.22 4.65 -7.92
CA LYS A 199 10.85 4.98 -9.31
C LYS A 199 11.26 3.86 -10.27
N PRO A 200 10.53 3.67 -11.39
CA PRO A 200 9.31 4.37 -11.79
C PRO A 200 8.09 3.95 -10.94
N GLN A 201 7.08 4.82 -10.87
CA GLN A 201 5.89 4.58 -10.07
C GLN A 201 4.61 5.00 -10.77
N TYR A 202 3.52 4.33 -10.39
CA TYR A 202 2.19 4.56 -10.91
C TYR A 202 1.19 4.59 -9.76
N VAL A 203 0.17 5.43 -9.88
CA VAL A 203 -0.97 5.52 -8.96
C VAL A 203 -2.23 5.14 -9.74
N LEU A 204 -3.13 4.40 -9.09
CA LEU A 204 -4.42 4.03 -9.67
C LEU A 204 -5.40 5.17 -9.42
N ASP A 205 -6.00 5.70 -10.49
CA ASP A 205 -7.20 6.54 -10.39
C ASP A 205 -8.38 5.64 -9.95
N PRO A 206 -8.96 5.85 -8.75
CA PRO A 206 -10.03 5.01 -8.23
C PRO A 206 -11.34 5.14 -9.00
N ASP A 207 -11.57 6.25 -9.71
CA ASP A 207 -12.81 6.45 -10.48
C ASP A 207 -12.70 5.81 -11.86
N ARG A 208 -11.55 6.01 -12.51
CA ARG A 208 -11.33 5.54 -13.89
C ARG A 208 -10.74 4.14 -13.97
N HIS A 209 -10.20 3.63 -12.86
CA HIS A 209 -9.45 2.38 -12.83
C HIS A 209 -8.26 2.39 -13.80
N VAL A 210 -7.61 3.55 -13.97
CA VAL A 210 -6.46 3.74 -14.86
C VAL A 210 -5.20 4.05 -14.05
N TRP A 211 -4.14 3.31 -14.33
CA TRP A 211 -2.82 3.57 -13.77
C TRP A 211 -2.17 4.76 -14.48
N THR A 212 -1.80 5.78 -13.71
CA THR A 212 -1.13 7.00 -14.18
C THR A 212 0.26 7.09 -13.56
N ALA A 213 1.25 7.53 -14.34
CA ALA A 213 2.62 7.68 -13.84
C ALA A 213 2.66 8.74 -12.72
N LEU A 214 3.28 8.42 -11.59
CA LEU A 214 3.48 9.35 -10.48
C LEU A 214 4.74 10.20 -10.73
N ASP A 215 4.63 11.12 -11.68
CA ASP A 215 5.66 12.06 -12.08
C ASP A 215 5.52 13.42 -11.39
N LYS A 216 6.35 14.39 -11.79
CA LYS A 216 6.35 15.73 -11.19
C LYS A 216 5.05 16.49 -11.42
N GLU A 217 4.38 16.27 -12.54
CA GLU A 217 3.13 16.95 -12.88
C GLU A 217 2.00 16.41 -12.00
N THR A 218 1.92 15.08 -11.87
CA THR A 218 0.96 14.40 -11.01
C THR A 218 1.17 14.76 -9.53
N LEU A 219 2.42 14.81 -9.06
CA LEU A 219 2.72 15.22 -7.68
C LEU A 219 2.32 16.66 -7.39
N LYS A 220 2.55 17.58 -8.33
CA LYS A 220 2.13 18.98 -8.18
C LYS A 220 0.61 19.11 -8.08
N LEU A 221 -0.13 18.31 -8.84
CA LEU A 221 -1.58 18.26 -8.74
C LEU A 221 -2.03 17.79 -7.34
N PHE A 222 -1.32 16.83 -6.74
CA PHE A 222 -1.64 16.36 -5.38
C PHE A 222 -1.31 17.43 -4.33
N ASP A 223 -0.22 18.19 -4.50
CA ASP A 223 0.13 19.32 -3.62
C ASP A 223 -1.00 20.39 -3.63
N GLU A 224 -1.66 20.61 -4.78
CA GLU A 224 -2.70 21.64 -4.94
C GLU A 224 -4.10 21.20 -4.46
N LYS A 225 -4.50 19.94 -4.72
CA LYS A 225 -5.88 19.47 -4.52
C LYS A 225 -6.04 18.43 -3.41
N GLY A 226 -4.95 17.88 -2.85
CA GLY A 226 -4.95 16.82 -1.82
C GLY A 226 -5.44 15.48 -2.36
N TYR A 227 -6.71 15.42 -2.79
CA TYR A 227 -7.33 14.30 -3.50
C TYR A 227 -7.54 14.68 -4.98
N LEU A 228 -7.08 13.84 -5.90
CA LEU A 228 -7.17 14.10 -7.34
C LEU A 228 -8.15 13.19 -8.04
N HIS A 229 -9.19 13.81 -8.60
CA HIS A 229 -9.85 13.29 -9.79
C HIS A 229 -8.97 13.63 -11.01
N LEU A 230 -8.23 12.65 -11.54
CA LEU A 230 -7.39 12.84 -12.74
C LEU A 230 -8.23 13.08 -14.02
N SER A 231 -9.56 13.10 -13.89
CA SER A 231 -10.52 13.37 -14.96
C SER A 231 -10.57 14.82 -15.44
N GLU A 232 -10.22 15.80 -14.59
CA GLU A 232 -10.34 17.23 -14.93
C GLU A 232 -9.03 17.84 -15.47
N ALA A 233 -7.87 17.30 -15.04
CA ALA A 233 -6.56 17.85 -15.41
C ALA A 233 -6.15 17.55 -16.86
N SER A 234 -6.81 16.59 -17.53
CA SER A 234 -6.48 16.18 -18.91
C SER A 234 -7.36 16.85 -19.98
N SER A 235 -8.42 17.57 -19.61
CA SER A 235 -9.34 18.22 -20.55
C SER A 235 -9.10 19.72 -20.77
N GLU A 236 -8.20 20.38 -20.04
CA GLU A 236 -8.02 21.83 -20.14
C GLU A 236 -6.88 22.29 -21.06
N ASP A 237 -6.01 21.40 -21.56
CA ASP A 237 -4.89 21.76 -22.44
C ASP A 237 -5.20 21.72 -23.95
N SER A 238 -6.48 21.73 -24.35
CA SER A 238 -6.87 21.74 -25.78
C SER A 238 -7.87 22.82 -26.18
N ALA A 239 -8.10 23.87 -25.37
CA ALA A 239 -8.98 24.97 -25.76
C ALA A 239 -8.48 26.35 -25.32
N VAL A 240 -7.41 26.83 -25.95
CA VAL A 240 -7.19 28.29 -26.01
C VAL A 240 -8.20 28.90 -27.00
N SER A 241 -8.90 29.93 -26.53
CA SER A 241 -9.68 30.94 -27.28
C SER A 241 -11.18 30.68 -27.49
N SER A 242 -12.01 31.17 -26.55
CA SER A 242 -12.90 32.32 -26.86
C SER A 242 -13.45 32.97 -25.58
N ARG A 243 -13.65 34.30 -25.66
CA ARG A 243 -13.95 35.25 -24.59
C ARG A 243 -15.42 35.25 -24.14
N ASN A 244 -15.62 35.57 -22.86
CA ASN A 244 -16.54 36.55 -22.21
C ASN A 244 -17.19 35.95 -20.96
N ASP A 245 -16.82 36.42 -19.77
CA ASP A 245 -17.46 37.50 -19.01
C ASP A 245 -18.76 37.05 -18.30
N SER A 246 -18.69 36.82 -16.98
CA SER A 246 -19.35 37.66 -15.95
C SER A 246 -19.60 36.94 -14.61
N SER A 247 -19.50 37.74 -13.54
CA SER A 247 -19.78 37.51 -12.10
C SER A 247 -18.78 36.63 -11.33
N MET A 248 -17.79 37.17 -10.62
CA MET A 248 -17.86 38.01 -9.41
C MET A 248 -18.84 37.49 -8.34
N LEU A 249 -18.29 36.84 -7.32
CA LEU A 249 -18.62 37.15 -5.92
C LEU A 249 -17.37 36.95 -5.06
N ASP A 250 -16.93 38.11 -4.58
CA ASP A 250 -15.81 38.44 -3.71
C ASP A 250 -16.26 38.23 -2.25
N VAL A 251 -15.47 37.49 -1.46
CA VAL A 251 -15.26 37.79 -0.05
C VAL A 251 -13.77 37.65 0.24
N SER A 252 -13.08 38.75 0.00
CA SER A 252 -11.78 39.11 0.53
C SER A 252 -11.80 39.29 2.05
N GLY A 253 -10.66 38.97 2.67
CA GLY A 253 -10.37 39.19 4.08
C GLY A 253 -8.90 38.91 4.39
N GLU A 254 -8.03 39.81 3.92
CA GLU A 254 -6.58 39.94 4.21
C GLU A 254 -6.33 40.00 5.74
N ALA A 255 -5.15 39.66 6.30
CA ALA A 255 -3.82 40.06 5.87
C ALA A 255 -2.70 39.21 6.47
N ALA A 256 -1.62 39.13 5.70
CA ALA A 256 -0.31 38.63 6.07
C ALA A 256 0.44 39.59 7.00
N GLU A 257 1.29 39.04 7.88
CA GLU A 257 2.55 39.69 8.25
C GLU A 257 3.65 38.63 8.39
N SER A 258 4.71 38.84 7.61
CA SER A 258 5.97 38.10 7.58
C SER A 258 6.92 38.61 8.65
N LEU A 259 7.60 37.72 9.39
CA LEU A 259 8.96 37.98 9.88
C LEU A 259 9.74 36.66 10.00
N SER A 260 10.93 36.69 9.40
CA SER A 260 12.01 35.71 9.45
C SER A 260 12.67 35.66 10.82
N GLU A 261 13.09 34.47 11.29
CA GLU A 261 14.32 34.30 12.08
C GLU A 261 14.79 32.84 12.03
N GLU A 262 16.10 32.69 11.83
CA GLU A 262 16.86 31.44 11.75
C GLU A 262 16.90 30.74 13.11
N LYS A 263 16.70 29.41 13.14
CA LYS A 263 17.23 28.52 14.17
C LYS A 263 17.52 27.12 13.61
N ASP A 264 18.79 26.75 13.70
CA ASP A 264 19.26 25.38 13.87
C ASP A 264 18.47 24.72 15.01
N ASP A 265 18.03 23.47 14.86
CA ASP A 265 17.91 22.49 15.95
C ASP A 265 17.59 21.09 15.38
N ASP A 266 18.10 20.09 16.09
CA ASP A 266 18.38 18.71 15.70
C ASP A 266 17.15 17.86 15.32
N ASP A 267 17.34 16.98 14.32
CA ASP A 267 16.42 15.91 13.93
C ASP A 267 16.34 14.83 15.04
N ASP A 268 15.52 15.08 16.06
CA ASP A 268 14.92 14.02 16.89
C ASP A 268 13.57 13.65 16.24
N ASP A 269 13.55 12.52 15.53
CA ASP A 269 12.33 11.87 15.04
C ASP A 269 11.49 11.41 16.24
N ASP A 270 10.67 12.31 16.77
CA ASP A 270 9.59 12.07 17.73
C ASP A 270 8.43 11.38 17.01
N ASP A 271 8.56 10.06 16.81
CA ASP A 271 7.50 9.18 16.29
C ASP A 271 6.45 8.92 17.37
N GLY A 272 5.77 9.98 17.80
CA GLY A 272 4.69 9.94 18.77
C GLY A 272 3.61 10.94 18.41
N ASP A 273 2.72 10.60 17.49
CA ASP A 273 1.37 11.16 17.52
C ASP A 273 0.37 10.15 16.92
N ASP A 274 -0.42 9.64 17.86
CA ASP A 274 -1.82 9.22 17.81
C ASP A 274 -2.50 9.35 16.45
N ASP A 275 -2.58 8.22 15.75
CA ASP A 275 -3.76 7.93 14.93
C ASP A 275 -4.71 7.09 15.81
N GLU A 276 -5.19 7.67 16.92
CA GLU A 276 -6.49 7.28 17.47
C GLU A 276 -7.54 7.82 16.49
N ASP A 277 -7.65 7.16 15.33
CA ASP A 277 -8.90 7.14 14.60
C ASP A 277 -9.88 6.35 15.49
N GLU A 278 -10.45 7.01 16.50
CA GLU A 278 -11.78 6.62 16.96
C GLU A 278 -12.68 6.77 15.71
N ASP A 279 -12.80 5.67 14.95
CA ASP A 279 -13.72 5.49 13.84
C ASP A 279 -15.17 5.64 14.34
N ASP A 280 -15.57 6.89 14.64
CA ASP A 280 -16.96 7.26 14.91
C ASP A 280 -17.84 7.15 13.63
N ASP A 281 -17.25 6.73 12.50
CA ASP A 281 -17.89 6.48 11.20
C ASP A 281 -18.44 5.04 11.04
N ASP A 282 -18.31 4.17 12.05
CA ASP A 282 -18.75 2.76 12.01
C ASP A 282 -20.25 2.56 11.66
N ASP A 283 -21.07 3.62 11.75
CA ASP A 283 -22.51 3.61 11.45
C ASP A 283 -22.91 4.39 10.17
N LEU A 284 -21.96 4.95 9.40
CA LEU A 284 -22.29 5.68 8.18
C LEU A 284 -22.58 4.70 7.01
N PRO A 285 -23.74 4.80 6.33
CA PRO A 285 -24.07 3.93 5.20
C PRO A 285 -23.03 4.06 4.08
N LEU A 286 -22.67 2.95 3.44
CA LEU A 286 -21.58 2.88 2.45
C LEU A 286 -21.78 3.89 1.32
N LEU A 287 -23.01 3.97 0.81
CA LEU A 287 -23.40 4.86 -0.28
C LEU A 287 -23.43 6.35 0.08
N ARG A 288 -23.38 6.66 1.38
CA ARG A 288 -23.26 8.02 1.90
C ARG A 288 -21.83 8.35 2.36
N SER A 289 -20.95 7.36 2.40
CA SER A 289 -19.53 7.57 2.66
C SER A 289 -18.89 8.33 1.50
N ASN A 290 -17.84 9.08 1.80
CA ASN A 290 -17.01 9.72 0.79
C ASN A 290 -15.92 8.76 0.27
N MET A 291 -16.18 7.45 0.26
CA MET A 291 -15.19 6.47 -0.15
C MET A 291 -14.96 6.52 -1.68
N PRO A 292 -13.71 6.75 -2.12
CA PRO A 292 -13.32 6.73 -3.53
C PRO A 292 -13.73 5.45 -4.26
N GLY A 293 -14.10 5.59 -5.54
CA GLY A 293 -14.40 4.45 -6.42
C GLY A 293 -15.78 3.82 -6.23
N LEU A 294 -16.57 4.27 -5.23
CA LEU A 294 -17.97 3.89 -5.15
C LEU A 294 -18.77 4.50 -6.31
N PRO A 295 -19.72 3.75 -6.90
CA PRO A 295 -20.63 4.31 -7.88
C PRO A 295 -21.51 5.40 -7.27
N SER A 296 -21.84 6.43 -8.06
CA SER A 296 -22.71 7.50 -7.58
C SER A 296 -24.11 7.00 -7.23
N MET A 297 -24.78 7.71 -6.33
CA MET A 297 -26.18 7.42 -5.97
C MET A 297 -27.09 7.36 -7.19
N ASP A 298 -26.93 8.28 -8.15
CA ASP A 298 -27.72 8.30 -9.38
C ASP A 298 -27.50 7.04 -10.22
N LEU A 299 -26.27 6.51 -10.26
CA LEU A 299 -25.93 5.31 -11.00
C LEU A 299 -26.54 4.07 -10.34
N ILE A 300 -26.46 3.97 -9.01
CA ILE A 300 -27.04 2.85 -8.25
C ILE A 300 -28.57 2.86 -8.31
N GLN A 301 -29.21 4.03 -8.23
CA GLN A 301 -30.67 4.14 -8.39
C GLN A 301 -31.18 3.68 -9.76
N GLN A 302 -30.35 3.83 -10.80
CA GLN A 302 -30.68 3.38 -12.16
C GLN A 302 -30.34 1.90 -12.42
N ALA A 303 -29.60 1.26 -11.51
CA ALA A 303 -29.21 -0.13 -11.65
C ALA A 303 -30.43 -1.06 -11.45
N PRO A 304 -30.54 -2.16 -12.22
CA PRO A 304 -31.61 -3.14 -12.04
C PRO A 304 -31.27 -4.05 -10.85
N LEU A 305 -31.41 -3.51 -9.64
CA LEU A 305 -31.09 -4.24 -8.40
C LEU A 305 -32.14 -5.33 -8.10
N ASP A 306 -33.35 -5.18 -8.62
CA ASP A 306 -34.50 -6.09 -8.45
C ASP A 306 -34.24 -7.48 -9.03
N ILE A 307 -33.45 -7.58 -10.10
CA ILE A 307 -33.18 -8.86 -10.78
C ILE A 307 -32.12 -9.71 -10.07
N ILE A 308 -31.50 -9.22 -8.98
CA ILE A 308 -30.44 -9.94 -8.28
C ILE A 308 -31.00 -11.27 -7.74
N PRO A 309 -30.34 -12.40 -8.04
CA PRO A 309 -30.86 -13.70 -7.64
C PRO A 309 -30.69 -13.94 -6.14
N VAL A 310 -31.79 -14.34 -5.49
CA VAL A 310 -31.83 -14.80 -4.11
C VAL A 310 -32.02 -16.31 -4.08
N ARG A 311 -31.05 -17.01 -3.50
CA ARG A 311 -31.08 -18.46 -3.32
C ARG A 311 -31.82 -18.82 -2.03
N LEU A 312 -32.91 -19.55 -2.21
CA LEU A 312 -33.70 -20.17 -1.14
C LEU A 312 -33.49 -21.69 -1.15
N THR A 313 -34.01 -22.38 -0.13
CA THR A 313 -33.94 -23.85 -0.04
C THR A 313 -34.54 -24.55 -1.27
N GLN A 314 -35.55 -23.95 -1.90
CA GLN A 314 -36.32 -24.56 -2.99
C GLN A 314 -35.95 -24.04 -4.39
N GLY A 315 -34.99 -23.11 -4.51
CA GLY A 315 -34.61 -22.54 -5.81
C GLY A 315 -34.12 -21.11 -5.73
N PHE A 316 -34.22 -20.39 -6.85
CA PHE A 316 -33.86 -18.98 -6.96
C PHE A 316 -35.10 -18.15 -7.25
N ILE A 317 -35.15 -16.94 -6.68
CA ILE A 317 -36.15 -15.91 -6.94
C ILE A 317 -35.42 -14.57 -7.11
N SER A 318 -36.00 -13.62 -7.85
CA SER A 318 -35.42 -12.28 -7.94
C SER A 318 -35.59 -11.54 -6.60
N ALA A 319 -34.71 -10.59 -6.30
CA ALA A 319 -34.81 -9.77 -5.10
C ALA A 319 -36.10 -8.93 -5.09
N GLY A 320 -36.48 -8.39 -6.25
CA GLY A 320 -37.70 -7.61 -6.42
C GLY A 320 -39.00 -8.39 -6.16
N ASP A 321 -39.01 -9.69 -6.45
CA ASP A 321 -40.17 -10.55 -6.15
C ASP A 321 -40.22 -11.00 -4.68
N LEU A 322 -39.10 -10.90 -3.94
CA LEU A 322 -38.98 -11.41 -2.57
C LEU A 322 -39.21 -10.34 -1.50
N PHE A 323 -38.72 -9.11 -1.73
CA PHE A 323 -38.80 -8.02 -0.76
C PHE A 323 -39.79 -6.92 -1.20
N ASP A 324 -40.05 -5.95 -0.34
CA ASP A 324 -41.00 -4.85 -0.62
C ASP A 324 -40.36 -3.75 -1.50
N TRP A 325 -39.91 -4.16 -2.70
CA TRP A 325 -38.95 -3.40 -3.51
C TRP A 325 -39.43 -2.01 -3.95
N ASP A 326 -40.73 -1.87 -4.17
CA ASP A 326 -41.36 -0.63 -4.65
C ASP A 326 -41.55 0.40 -3.53
N ASN A 327 -41.55 -0.02 -2.26
CA ASN A 327 -41.76 0.86 -1.10
C ASN A 327 -40.46 1.14 -0.31
N GLU A 328 -39.37 0.45 -0.66
CA GLU A 328 -38.06 0.63 -0.05
C GLU A 328 -37.21 1.63 -0.85
N GLU A 329 -36.39 2.39 -0.14
CA GLU A 329 -35.45 3.35 -0.72
C GLU A 329 -34.03 2.76 -0.80
N VAL A 330 -33.31 3.14 -1.84
CA VAL A 330 -31.95 2.65 -2.12
C VAL A 330 -30.93 3.16 -1.11
N ASP A 331 -31.18 4.31 -0.48
CA ASP A 331 -30.27 4.98 0.45
C ASP A 331 -30.55 4.66 1.93
N ASP A 332 -31.49 3.77 2.23
CA ASP A 332 -31.79 3.29 3.59
C ASP A 332 -31.17 1.89 3.81
N PRO A 333 -30.02 1.79 4.50
CA PRO A 333 -29.32 0.51 4.69
C PRO A 333 -30.07 -0.47 5.60
N LYS A 334 -31.19 -0.06 6.20
CA LYS A 334 -32.03 -0.93 7.04
C LYS A 334 -33.06 -1.70 6.23
N THR A 335 -33.21 -1.38 4.95
CA THR A 335 -34.13 -2.05 4.01
C THR A 335 -33.40 -3.09 3.17
N ALA A 336 -34.12 -4.08 2.65
CA ALA A 336 -33.50 -5.10 1.81
C ALA A 336 -32.91 -4.48 0.53
N LYS A 337 -33.63 -3.53 -0.08
CA LYS A 337 -33.18 -2.78 -1.25
C LYS A 337 -31.92 -1.98 -0.98
N GLY A 338 -31.85 -1.27 0.15
CA GLY A 338 -30.64 -0.53 0.54
C GLY A 338 -29.46 -1.44 0.83
N MET A 339 -29.65 -2.54 1.56
CA MET A 339 -28.58 -3.53 1.79
C MET A 339 -28.05 -4.14 0.49
N VAL A 340 -28.94 -4.44 -0.46
CA VAL A 340 -28.55 -4.94 -1.78
C VAL A 340 -27.83 -3.87 -2.59
N ALA A 341 -28.26 -2.62 -2.50
CA ALA A 341 -27.60 -1.49 -3.15
C ALA A 341 -26.18 -1.29 -2.63
N GLU A 342 -25.97 -1.33 -1.31
CA GLU A 342 -24.64 -1.26 -0.70
C GLU A 342 -23.76 -2.43 -1.13
N LEU A 343 -24.31 -3.65 -1.16
CA LEU A 343 -23.56 -4.82 -1.61
C LEU A 343 -23.15 -4.69 -3.10
N VAL A 344 -24.04 -4.21 -3.96
CA VAL A 344 -23.71 -3.95 -5.37
C VAL A 344 -22.70 -2.84 -5.53
N ALA A 345 -22.77 -1.78 -4.70
CA ALA A 345 -21.79 -0.72 -4.71
C ALA A 345 -20.40 -1.21 -4.29
N ALA A 346 -20.34 -2.07 -3.26
CA ALA A 346 -19.08 -2.67 -2.78
C ALA A 346 -18.48 -3.68 -3.77
N VAL A 347 -19.32 -4.52 -4.39
CA VAL A 347 -18.86 -5.59 -5.29
C VAL A 347 -18.64 -5.07 -6.73
N GLY A 348 -19.32 -4.00 -7.11
CA GLY A 348 -19.30 -3.40 -8.44
C GLY A 348 -20.49 -3.83 -9.30
N LEU A 349 -21.07 -2.87 -10.03
CA LEU A 349 -22.25 -3.06 -10.89
C LEU A 349 -22.06 -4.15 -11.95
N GLU A 350 -20.85 -4.29 -12.50
CA GLU A 350 -20.54 -5.28 -13.55
C GLU A 350 -20.63 -6.72 -13.07
N LEU A 351 -20.50 -6.93 -11.76
CA LEU A 351 -20.51 -8.25 -11.14
C LEU A 351 -21.87 -8.60 -10.53
N MET A 352 -22.86 -7.71 -10.53
CA MET A 352 -24.13 -7.86 -9.79
C MET A 352 -24.91 -9.16 -10.11
N LEU A 353 -24.73 -9.73 -11.30
CA LEU A 353 -25.39 -10.97 -11.73
C LEU A 353 -24.49 -12.22 -11.65
N GLN A 354 -23.25 -12.08 -11.19
CA GLN A 354 -22.29 -13.18 -11.05
C GLN A 354 -22.33 -13.84 -9.68
N TRP A 355 -23.07 -13.26 -8.74
CA TRP A 355 -23.31 -13.78 -7.40
C TRP A 355 -24.81 -13.83 -7.09
N ALA A 356 -25.14 -14.45 -5.97
CA ALA A 356 -26.51 -14.55 -5.49
C ALA A 356 -26.53 -14.42 -3.96
N LEU A 357 -27.59 -13.86 -3.41
CA LEU A 357 -27.80 -13.81 -1.97
C LEU A 357 -28.22 -15.19 -1.46
N ASP A 358 -27.46 -15.81 -0.56
CA ASP A 358 -27.78 -17.15 -0.05
C ASP A 358 -28.47 -17.08 1.32
N PHE A 359 -29.79 -17.31 1.33
CA PHE A 359 -30.63 -17.28 2.54
C PHE A 359 -30.92 -18.68 3.09
N ARG A 360 -30.20 -19.71 2.61
CA ARG A 360 -30.28 -21.03 3.21
C ARG A 360 -29.65 -20.94 4.61
N LYS A 361 -30.43 -21.22 5.66
CA LYS A 361 -29.90 -21.34 7.02
C LYS A 361 -28.69 -22.29 7.00
N SER A 362 -27.53 -21.81 7.46
CA SER A 362 -26.35 -22.63 7.74
C SER A 362 -26.63 -23.65 8.82
#